data_AF-A0A383C9G5-F1
#
_entry.id   AF-A0A383C9G5-F1
#
_cell.length_a   1.000
_cell.length_b   1.000
_cell.length_c   1.000
_cell.angle_alpha   90.00
_cell.angle_beta   90.00
_cell.angle_gamma   90.00
#
_symmetry.space_group_name_H-M   'P 1'
#
loop_
_entity.id
_entity.type
_entity.pdbx_description
1 polymer ?
#
loop_
_entity_poly.entity_id
_entity_poly.type
_entity_poly.pdbx_seq_one_letter_code
_entity_poly.pdbx_strand_id
1 'polypeptide(L)'
;VDYGGTPELITMEEAFESGALGLDYFSWRDVMEVGNDGGYIKNTSTYSVKNPFIHHFPDGNATIARMLVKKMIPDVGEGENVEEIVLSKFKYAELDKPSNSVRVRLNSTVVNVQHGGDPYSSSDVFINYISDNKSYQVKGKGVVMACYNMMIPHIVSDLPKEQDAALRRLSKIPLQFTTVGLKNWRAMKEMGIGMAMSPGNIHQAVGMDFPISMGGYEYTKTPDDPCILHMRCCFLGETVGA
;
A
#
# COMPACT_ATOMS: atom_id res chain seq x y z
N VAL A 1 -2.50 19.42 5.76
CA VAL A 1 -1.40 18.81 5.00
C VAL A 1 -1.59 17.31 5.05
N ASP A 2 -2.04 16.75 3.93
CA ASP A 2 -2.23 15.33 3.71
C ASP A 2 -0.84 14.72 3.44
N TYR A 3 -0.29 13.96 4.39
CA TYR A 3 1.08 13.45 4.31
C TYR A 3 1.15 11.97 3.91
N GLY A 4 0.03 11.37 3.48
CA GLY A 4 -0.07 9.91 3.33
C GLY A 4 -0.80 9.38 2.09
N GLY A 5 -1.47 10.22 1.30
CA GLY A 5 -2.26 9.75 0.16
C GLY A 5 -1.65 10.14 -1.19
N THR A 6 -0.77 9.31 -1.77
CA THR A 6 -0.71 9.27 -3.24
C THR A 6 -2.08 8.82 -3.73
N PRO A 7 -2.75 9.50 -4.67
CA PRO A 7 -3.91 8.91 -5.30
C PRO A 7 -3.42 7.67 -6.05
N GLU A 8 -4.06 6.53 -5.81
CA GLU A 8 -3.68 5.23 -6.41
C GLU A 8 -3.74 5.26 -7.94
N LEU A 9 -4.48 6.23 -8.49
CA LEU A 9 -4.56 6.59 -9.88
C LEU A 9 -4.65 8.12 -9.99
N ILE A 10 -3.78 8.71 -10.80
CA ILE A 10 -3.85 10.09 -11.24
C ILE A 10 -3.73 10.14 -12.74
N THR A 11 -4.26 11.20 -13.34
CA THR A 11 -3.96 11.51 -14.74
C THR A 11 -2.46 11.79 -14.90
N MET A 12 -1.96 11.65 -16.13
CA MET A 12 -0.56 11.98 -16.43
C MET A 12 -0.26 13.46 -16.17
N GLU A 13 -1.25 14.33 -16.42
CA GLU A 13 -1.17 15.77 -16.13
C GLU A 13 -1.00 16.02 -14.62
N GLU A 14 -1.85 15.44 -13.78
CA GLU A 14 -1.72 15.53 -12.33
C GLU A 14 -0.41 14.94 -11.80
N ALA A 15 0.12 13.88 -12.44
CA ALA A 15 1.43 13.33 -12.08
C ALA A 15 2.59 14.30 -12.35
N PHE A 16 2.53 15.01 -13.48
CA PHE A 16 3.53 16.03 -13.81
C PHE A 16 3.40 17.28 -12.94
N GLU A 17 2.17 17.66 -12.56
CA GLU A 17 1.92 18.83 -11.73
C GLU A 17 2.23 18.62 -10.24
N SER A 18 1.95 17.42 -9.71
CA SER A 18 2.13 17.12 -8.27
C SER A 18 3.54 16.74 -7.87
N GLY A 19 4.40 16.35 -8.83
CA GLY A 19 5.70 15.77 -8.51
C GLY A 19 5.54 14.36 -7.93
N ALA A 20 6.42 13.44 -8.32
CA ALA A 20 6.28 12.05 -7.98
C ALA A 20 6.57 11.80 -6.49
N LEU A 21 5.62 12.02 -5.59
CA LEU A 21 5.63 11.56 -4.20
C LEU A 21 4.23 11.67 -3.52
N GLY A 22 3.18 12.07 -4.23
CA GLY A 22 1.88 12.36 -3.61
C GLY A 22 1.93 13.51 -2.60
N LEU A 23 2.98 14.34 -2.70
CA LEU A 23 3.08 15.61 -2.00
C LEU A 23 2.59 16.66 -2.99
N ASP A 24 1.28 16.91 -2.98
CA ASP A 24 0.62 17.93 -3.78
C ASP A 24 1.46 19.23 -3.86
N TYR A 25 1.60 19.82 -5.05
CA TYR A 25 2.23 21.12 -5.28
C TYR A 25 1.65 22.23 -4.37
N PHE A 26 0.36 22.20 -4.02
CA PHE A 26 -0.23 23.09 -3.02
C PHE A 26 0.35 22.86 -1.63
N SER A 27 0.77 21.64 -1.28
CA SER A 27 1.54 21.37 -0.05
C SER A 27 2.91 22.07 -0.07
N TRP A 28 3.56 22.14 -1.23
CA TRP A 28 4.81 22.89 -1.41
C TRP A 28 4.58 24.40 -1.36
N ARG A 29 3.49 24.89 -1.96
CA ARG A 29 3.11 26.32 -1.88
C ARG A 29 2.79 26.71 -0.46
N ASP A 30 2.04 25.89 0.28
CA ASP A 30 1.77 26.10 1.70
C ASP A 30 3.08 26.12 2.49
N VAL A 31 3.96 25.13 2.32
CA VAL A 31 5.27 25.07 3.00
C VAL A 31 6.19 26.26 2.65
N MET A 32 6.08 26.83 1.45
CA MET A 32 6.86 27.99 1.01
C MET A 32 6.18 29.35 1.29
N GLU A 33 4.86 29.37 1.51
CA GLU A 33 4.08 30.57 1.85
C GLU A 33 4.01 30.80 3.37
N VAL A 34 4.15 29.76 4.19
CA VAL A 34 4.51 29.98 5.60
C VAL A 34 5.95 30.46 5.66
N GLY A 35 6.14 31.65 6.23
CA GLY A 35 7.45 32.29 6.37
C GLY A 35 8.43 31.46 7.22
N ASN A 36 9.50 32.08 7.71
CA ASN A 36 10.57 31.42 8.47
C ASN A 36 10.14 30.65 9.74
N ASP A 37 8.87 30.72 10.13
CA ASP A 37 8.25 29.99 11.23
C ASP A 37 7.40 28.78 10.78
N GLY A 38 7.24 28.54 9.47
CA GLY A 38 6.60 27.37 8.88
C GLY A 38 5.15 27.12 9.32
N GLY A 39 4.48 28.12 9.92
CA GLY A 39 3.18 27.92 10.58
C GLY A 39 3.25 26.91 11.72
N TYR A 40 4.46 26.54 12.13
CA TYR A 40 4.73 25.69 13.27
C TYR A 40 4.40 26.52 14.49
N ILE A 41 3.22 26.29 15.07
CA ILE A 41 3.00 26.68 16.46
C ILE A 41 4.15 26.03 17.23
N LYS A 42 4.97 26.86 17.87
CA LYS A 42 6.03 26.47 18.81
C LYS A 42 5.37 25.82 20.03
N ASN A 43 4.70 24.70 19.83
CA ASN A 43 4.12 23.87 20.85
C ASN A 43 5.09 22.72 21.05
N THR A 44 5.81 22.80 22.17
CA THR A 44 6.90 21.91 22.60
C THR A 44 6.46 20.47 22.89
N SER A 45 5.30 20.05 22.40
CA SER A 45 4.58 18.88 22.92
C SER A 45 4.19 17.89 21.83
N THR A 46 3.77 18.33 20.64
CA THR A 46 3.43 17.46 19.49
C THR A 46 3.30 18.29 18.20
N TYR A 47 3.60 17.68 17.05
CA TYR A 47 3.32 18.20 15.70
C TYR A 47 1.82 18.53 15.57
N SER A 48 1.42 19.78 15.82
CA SER A 48 0.01 20.19 15.82
C SER A 48 -0.34 20.88 14.51
N VAL A 49 -1.18 20.20 13.72
CA VAL A 49 -2.15 20.86 12.83
C VAL A 49 -3.50 20.83 13.56
N LYS A 50 -4.35 21.83 13.35
CA LYS A 50 -5.72 21.94 13.90
C LYS A 50 -6.55 20.65 13.78
N ASN A 51 -6.22 19.80 12.80
CA ASN A 51 -6.66 18.42 12.66
C ASN A 51 -5.41 17.52 12.49
N PRO A 52 -4.93 16.82 13.55
CA PRO A 52 -3.79 15.92 13.41
C PRO A 52 -4.16 14.76 12.47
N PHE A 53 -3.22 14.36 11.61
CA PHE A 53 -3.38 13.16 10.79
C PHE A 53 -3.33 11.93 11.71
N ILE A 54 -4.51 11.41 12.06
CA ILE A 54 -4.70 10.28 12.99
C ILE A 54 -5.24 9.03 12.28
N HIS A 55 -5.31 9.05 10.94
CA HIS A 55 -5.88 7.97 10.13
C HIS A 55 -4.79 7.01 9.66
N HIS A 56 -4.16 6.32 10.61
CA HIS A 56 -3.15 5.31 10.33
C HIS A 56 -3.31 4.16 11.33
N PHE A 57 -3.22 2.91 10.86
CA PHE A 57 -3.17 1.74 11.75
C PHE A 57 -1.71 1.40 12.06
N PRO A 58 -1.40 0.80 13.23
CA PRO A 58 -0.05 0.38 13.56
C PRO A 58 0.62 -0.55 12.54
N ASP A 59 -0.15 -1.37 11.84
CA ASP A 59 0.33 -2.28 10.80
C ASP A 59 0.08 -1.74 9.37
N GLY A 60 -0.16 -0.42 9.24
CA GLY A 60 -0.55 0.22 8.00
C GLY A 60 -1.87 -0.30 7.46
N ASN A 61 -2.02 -0.37 6.13
CA ASN A 61 -3.29 -0.82 5.53
C ASN A 61 -3.54 -2.34 5.65
N ALA A 62 -2.64 -3.09 6.31
CA ALA A 62 -2.84 -4.52 6.54
C ALA A 62 -4.12 -4.79 7.33
N THR A 63 -4.45 -3.96 8.32
CA THR A 63 -5.72 -4.07 9.06
C THR A 63 -6.94 -4.09 8.13
N ILE A 64 -6.99 -3.28 7.07
CA ILE A 64 -8.13 -3.28 6.12
C ILE A 64 -8.27 -4.66 5.45
N ALA A 65 -7.18 -5.20 4.91
CA ALA A 65 -7.19 -6.51 4.27
C ALA A 65 -7.57 -7.62 5.26
N ARG A 66 -7.06 -7.53 6.50
CA ARG A 66 -7.35 -8.50 7.56
C ARG A 66 -8.80 -8.46 8.02
N MET A 67 -9.40 -7.28 8.14
CA MET A 67 -10.84 -7.10 8.42
C MET A 67 -11.70 -7.73 7.32
N LEU A 68 -11.34 -7.53 6.04
CA LEU A 68 -12.06 -8.15 4.91
C LEU A 68 -11.96 -9.68 4.95
N VAL A 69 -10.76 -10.22 5.16
CA VAL A 69 -10.54 -11.67 5.28
C VAL A 69 -11.31 -12.25 6.47
N LYS A 70 -11.25 -11.60 7.64
CA LYS A 70 -12.00 -12.02 8.84
C LYS A 70 -13.50 -12.06 8.58
N LYS A 71 -14.05 -11.07 7.88
CA LYS A 71 -15.47 -11.05 7.52
C LYS A 71 -15.87 -12.19 6.58
N MET A 72 -14.99 -12.59 5.66
CA MET A 72 -15.24 -13.69 4.71
C MET A 72 -14.96 -15.07 5.31
N ILE A 73 -14.00 -15.17 6.23
CA ILE A 73 -13.52 -16.41 6.85
C ILE A 73 -13.43 -16.16 8.37
N PRO A 74 -14.55 -16.21 9.11
CA PRO A 74 -14.58 -15.87 10.53
C PRO A 74 -13.63 -16.71 11.39
N ASP A 75 -13.41 -17.97 11.03
CA ASP A 75 -12.56 -18.90 11.79
C ASP A 75 -11.05 -18.65 11.60
N VAL A 76 -10.65 -17.68 10.76
CA VAL A 76 -9.24 -17.37 10.49
C VAL A 76 -8.50 -16.88 11.73
N GLY A 77 -9.17 -16.29 12.71
CA GLY A 77 -8.53 -15.72 13.89
C GLY A 77 -9.52 -15.05 14.83
N GLU A 78 -9.03 -14.57 15.97
CA GLU A 78 -9.84 -13.81 16.93
C GLU A 78 -9.94 -12.33 16.52
N GLY A 79 -10.95 -11.63 17.03
CA GLY A 79 -11.12 -10.19 16.88
C GLY A 79 -12.16 -9.76 15.83
N GLU A 80 -13.09 -8.88 16.19
CA GLU A 80 -14.21 -8.45 15.33
C GLU A 80 -14.16 -6.95 14.97
N ASN A 81 -13.24 -6.21 15.58
CA ASN A 81 -12.99 -4.80 15.31
C ASN A 81 -11.51 -4.53 15.02
N VAL A 82 -11.22 -3.29 14.66
CA VAL A 82 -9.88 -2.84 14.25
C VAL A 82 -8.88 -3.06 15.40
N GLU A 83 -9.24 -2.65 16.62
CA GLU A 83 -8.41 -2.74 17.81
C GLU A 83 -8.03 -4.19 18.12
N GLU A 84 -8.96 -5.13 17.99
CA GLU A 84 -8.67 -6.54 18.22
C GLU A 84 -7.86 -7.17 17.08
N ILE A 85 -8.07 -6.74 15.83
CA ILE A 85 -7.42 -7.33 14.66
C ILE A 85 -5.94 -6.97 14.56
N VAL A 86 -5.53 -5.76 14.95
CA VAL A 86 -4.14 -5.28 14.85
C VAL A 86 -3.16 -6.32 15.43
N LEU A 87 -3.42 -6.82 16.64
CA LEU A 87 -2.57 -7.81 17.32
C LEU A 87 -3.03 -9.26 17.17
N SER A 88 -4.17 -9.50 16.51
CA SER A 88 -4.68 -10.86 16.29
C SER A 88 -3.67 -11.73 15.53
N LYS A 89 -3.67 -13.03 15.77
CA LYS A 89 -2.86 -13.99 15.00
C LYS A 89 -3.77 -14.80 14.09
N PHE A 90 -3.72 -14.52 12.79
CA PHE A 90 -4.48 -15.26 11.80
C PHE A 90 -3.84 -16.63 11.56
N LYS A 91 -4.66 -17.67 11.52
CA LYS A 91 -4.31 -19.06 11.22
C LYS A 91 -4.47 -19.26 9.72
N TYR A 92 -3.37 -19.11 8.98
CA TYR A 92 -3.39 -19.15 7.52
C TYR A 92 -3.86 -20.50 6.93
N ALA A 93 -3.76 -21.59 7.71
CA ALA A 93 -4.32 -22.90 7.34
C ALA A 93 -5.86 -22.92 7.26
N GLU A 94 -6.54 -21.91 7.80
CA GLU A 94 -7.99 -21.75 7.73
C GLU A 94 -8.45 -21.11 6.41
N LEU A 95 -7.55 -20.49 5.65
CA LEU A 95 -7.91 -19.66 4.48
C LEU A 95 -8.50 -20.46 3.31
N ASP A 96 -8.01 -21.68 3.07
CA ASP A 96 -8.36 -22.49 1.89
C ASP A 96 -9.09 -23.79 2.24
N LYS A 97 -10.03 -23.75 3.19
CA LYS A 97 -10.81 -24.92 3.59
C LYS A 97 -12.05 -25.12 2.71
N PRO A 98 -12.36 -26.37 2.28
CA PRO A 98 -13.59 -26.68 1.55
C PRO A 98 -14.88 -26.33 2.29
N SER A 99 -14.84 -26.26 3.63
CA SER A 99 -15.98 -25.85 4.47
C SER A 99 -16.30 -24.36 4.39
N ASN A 100 -15.36 -23.53 3.91
CA ASN A 100 -15.57 -22.09 3.81
C ASN A 100 -16.41 -21.75 2.59
N SER A 101 -17.31 -20.78 2.73
CA SER A 101 -18.04 -20.17 1.62
C SER A 101 -17.13 -19.37 0.69
N VAL A 102 -16.04 -18.80 1.22
CA VAL A 102 -14.98 -18.13 0.45
C VAL A 102 -13.64 -18.80 0.78
N ARG A 103 -12.86 -19.10 -0.26
CA ARG A 103 -11.54 -19.74 -0.13
C ARG A 103 -10.46 -18.80 -0.65
N VAL A 104 -9.48 -18.50 0.18
CA VAL A 104 -8.30 -17.70 -0.18
C VAL A 104 -7.09 -18.64 -0.25
N ARG A 105 -6.62 -18.90 -1.46
CA ARG A 105 -5.44 -19.74 -1.69
C ARG A 105 -4.21 -18.86 -1.90
N LEU A 106 -3.22 -19.03 -1.05
CA LEU A 106 -1.92 -18.36 -1.17
C LEU A 106 -0.95 -19.21 -2.01
N ASN A 107 0.21 -18.63 -2.38
CA ASN A 107 1.25 -19.31 -3.15
C ASN A 107 0.71 -20.02 -4.41
N SER A 108 -0.24 -19.35 -5.08
CA SER A 108 -0.97 -19.86 -6.23
C SER A 108 -1.04 -18.78 -7.31
N THR A 109 0.01 -18.68 -8.10
CA THR A 109 0.16 -17.63 -9.11
C THR A 109 -0.58 -18.02 -10.37
N VAL A 110 -1.62 -17.25 -10.73
CA VAL A 110 -2.32 -17.41 -12.01
C VAL A 110 -1.39 -17.01 -13.15
N VAL A 111 -1.25 -17.89 -14.14
CA VAL A 111 -0.35 -17.70 -15.29
C VAL A 111 -1.09 -17.65 -16.63
N ASN A 112 -2.32 -18.17 -16.68
CA ASN A 112 -3.17 -18.06 -17.87
C ASN A 112 -4.65 -18.04 -17.49
N VAL A 113 -5.42 -17.21 -18.17
CA VAL A 113 -6.88 -17.15 -18.10
C VAL A 113 -7.41 -17.10 -19.52
N GLN A 114 -8.45 -17.89 -19.79
CA GLN A 114 -9.05 -17.98 -21.11
C GLN A 114 -10.54 -18.32 -21.03
N HIS A 115 -11.36 -17.71 -21.87
CA HIS A 115 -12.75 -18.12 -22.05
C HIS A 115 -12.80 -19.47 -22.78
N GLY A 116 -13.85 -20.25 -22.52
CA GLY A 116 -14.08 -21.53 -23.22
C GLY A 116 -14.45 -21.41 -24.70
N GLY A 117 -14.59 -20.18 -25.21
CA GLY A 117 -14.99 -19.87 -26.57
C GLY A 117 -14.87 -18.37 -26.83
N ASP A 118 -15.84 -17.80 -27.55
CA ASP A 118 -15.88 -16.35 -27.79
C ASP A 118 -16.02 -15.57 -26.47
N PRO A 119 -15.16 -14.58 -26.18
CA PRO A 119 -15.18 -13.84 -24.90
C PRO A 119 -16.48 -13.13 -24.58
N TYR A 120 -17.31 -12.81 -25.58
CA TYR A 120 -18.57 -12.09 -25.39
C TYR A 120 -19.78 -13.01 -25.15
N SER A 121 -19.61 -14.33 -25.34
CA SER A 121 -20.71 -15.30 -25.26
C SER A 121 -20.39 -16.56 -24.46
N SER A 122 -19.13 -16.78 -24.09
CA SER A 122 -18.71 -17.94 -23.29
C SER A 122 -19.35 -17.94 -21.90
N SER A 123 -19.85 -19.11 -21.48
CA SER A 123 -20.36 -19.37 -20.13
C SER A 123 -19.28 -19.85 -19.16
N ASP A 124 -18.10 -20.17 -19.68
CA ASP A 124 -17.01 -20.80 -18.94
C ASP A 124 -15.70 -20.02 -19.12
N VAL A 125 -14.90 -20.01 -18.06
CA VAL A 125 -13.54 -19.47 -18.03
C VAL A 125 -12.62 -20.51 -17.39
N PHE A 126 -11.48 -20.76 -18.04
CA PHE A 126 -10.42 -21.65 -17.58
C PHE A 126 -9.28 -20.82 -17.00
N ILE A 127 -8.85 -21.17 -15.79
CA ILE A 127 -7.80 -20.46 -15.05
C ILE A 127 -6.70 -21.47 -14.74
N ASN A 128 -5.52 -21.25 -15.30
CA ASN A 128 -4.32 -22.02 -15.00
C ASN A 128 -3.46 -21.25 -13.99
N TYR A 129 -3.04 -21.94 -12.93
CA TYR A 129 -2.17 -21.38 -11.92
C TYR A 129 -1.06 -22.37 -11.54
N ILE A 130 0.03 -21.83 -11.00
CA ILE A 130 1.16 -22.60 -10.49
C ILE A 130 1.15 -22.56 -8.97
N SER A 131 1.27 -23.73 -8.35
CA SER A 131 1.46 -23.88 -6.91
C SER A 131 2.39 -25.06 -6.64
N ASP A 132 3.34 -24.92 -5.72
CA ASP A 132 4.36 -25.94 -5.42
C ASP A 132 5.06 -26.50 -6.68
N ASN A 133 5.41 -25.62 -7.62
CA ASN A 133 6.02 -25.94 -8.92
C ASN A 133 5.17 -26.89 -9.80
N LYS A 134 3.87 -27.00 -9.56
CA LYS A 134 2.94 -27.79 -10.35
C LYS A 134 1.88 -26.88 -10.97
N SER A 135 1.46 -27.22 -12.18
CA SER A 135 0.37 -26.54 -12.87
C SER A 135 -0.97 -27.18 -12.51
N TYR A 136 -1.96 -26.33 -12.28
CA TYR A 136 -3.34 -26.71 -11.99
C TYR A 136 -4.27 -25.87 -12.86
N GLN A 137 -5.44 -26.44 -13.19
CA GLN A 137 -6.51 -25.73 -13.88
C GLN A 137 -7.78 -25.77 -13.03
N VAL A 138 -8.47 -24.63 -12.96
CA VAL A 138 -9.83 -24.54 -12.43
C VAL A 138 -10.77 -23.95 -13.48
N LYS A 139 -12.02 -24.40 -13.45
CA LYS A 139 -13.09 -23.91 -14.32
C LYS A 139 -14.03 -23.04 -13.49
N GLY A 140 -14.27 -21.81 -13.94
CA GLY A 140 -15.21 -20.87 -13.35
C GLY A 140 -16.28 -20.43 -14.35
N LYS A 141 -17.37 -19.84 -13.85
CA LYS A 141 -18.38 -19.17 -14.68
C LYS A 141 -18.00 -17.72 -15.01
N GLY A 142 -17.00 -17.19 -14.32
CA GLY A 142 -16.51 -15.84 -14.44
C GLY A 142 -15.24 -15.67 -13.62
N VAL A 143 -14.50 -14.61 -13.92
CA VAL A 143 -13.23 -14.28 -13.27
C VAL A 143 -13.13 -12.77 -13.11
N VAL A 144 -12.59 -12.32 -11.99
CA VAL A 144 -12.23 -10.92 -11.78
C VAL A 144 -10.72 -10.84 -11.63
N MET A 145 -10.07 -10.16 -12.58
CA MET A 145 -8.62 -9.94 -12.57
C MET A 145 -8.27 -8.77 -11.65
N ALA A 146 -8.35 -8.98 -10.33
CA ALA A 146 -8.01 -7.99 -9.30
C ALA A 146 -6.49 -7.96 -9.03
N CYS A 147 -5.70 -7.71 -10.07
CA CYS A 147 -4.23 -7.70 -10.00
C CYS A 147 -3.64 -6.44 -10.66
N TYR A 148 -2.31 -6.43 -10.85
CA TYR A 148 -1.66 -5.34 -11.58
C TYR A 148 -2.19 -5.28 -13.03
N ASN A 149 -2.96 -4.24 -13.35
CA ASN A 149 -3.67 -4.09 -14.63
C ASN A 149 -2.78 -4.28 -15.87
N MET A 150 -1.53 -3.80 -15.86
CA MET A 150 -0.60 -3.97 -16.99
C MET A 150 -0.18 -5.43 -17.22
N MET A 151 -0.33 -6.32 -16.22
CA MET A 151 -0.05 -7.75 -16.37
C MET A 151 -1.22 -8.52 -16.96
N ILE A 152 -2.45 -7.98 -16.88
CA ILE A 152 -3.65 -8.65 -17.38
C ILE A 152 -3.51 -9.04 -18.87
N PRO A 153 -2.99 -8.18 -19.77
CA PRO A 153 -2.69 -8.53 -21.16
C PRO A 153 -1.70 -9.68 -21.37
N HIS A 154 -0.92 -10.05 -20.35
CA HIS A 154 0.03 -11.15 -20.40
C HIS A 154 -0.50 -12.43 -19.77
N ILE A 155 -1.60 -12.35 -19.01
CA ILE A 155 -2.22 -13.46 -18.30
C ILE A 155 -3.49 -13.92 -19.02
N VAL A 156 -4.28 -13.00 -19.58
CA VAL A 156 -5.53 -13.33 -20.26
C VAL A 156 -5.28 -13.42 -21.76
N SER A 157 -5.20 -14.65 -22.29
CA SER A 157 -4.70 -14.91 -23.65
C SER A 157 -5.64 -14.46 -24.77
N ASP A 158 -6.92 -14.26 -24.46
CA ASP A 158 -8.01 -14.03 -25.41
C ASP A 158 -8.75 -12.70 -25.16
N LEU A 159 -8.07 -11.72 -24.55
CA LEU A 159 -8.63 -10.38 -24.39
C LEU A 159 -9.06 -9.78 -25.73
N PRO A 160 -10.22 -9.11 -25.79
CA PRO A 160 -10.56 -8.26 -26.92
C PRO A 160 -9.47 -7.21 -27.18
N LYS A 161 -9.15 -6.99 -28.46
CA LYS A 161 -8.03 -6.14 -28.88
C LYS A 161 -8.07 -4.72 -28.32
N GLU A 162 -9.26 -4.13 -28.22
CA GLU A 162 -9.43 -2.78 -27.67
C GLU A 162 -9.09 -2.73 -26.18
N GLN A 163 -9.47 -3.77 -25.42
CA GLN A 163 -9.19 -3.87 -24.00
C GLN A 163 -7.70 -4.15 -23.73
N ASP A 164 -7.08 -5.04 -24.51
CA ASP A 164 -5.62 -5.27 -24.47
C ASP A 164 -4.87 -3.95 -24.71
N ALA A 165 -5.23 -3.21 -25.77
CA ALA A 165 -4.59 -1.94 -26.10
C ALA A 165 -4.80 -0.87 -25.01
N ALA A 166 -5.98 -0.81 -24.39
CA ALA A 166 -6.25 0.13 -23.30
C ALA A 166 -5.43 -0.19 -22.06
N LEU A 167 -5.36 -1.47 -21.67
CA LEU A 167 -4.61 -1.90 -20.49
C LEU A 167 -3.11 -1.63 -20.63
N ARG A 168 -2.54 -1.75 -21.84
CA ARG A 168 -1.12 -1.48 -22.12
C ARG A 168 -0.72 -0.02 -22.09
N ARG A 169 -1.67 0.92 -22.01
CA ARG A 169 -1.38 2.38 -21.98
C ARG A 169 -1.02 2.89 -20.59
N LEU A 170 -1.23 2.09 -19.54
CA LEU A 170 -0.94 2.52 -18.18
C LEU A 170 0.57 2.61 -17.97
N SER A 171 1.01 3.58 -17.18
CA SER A 171 2.40 3.68 -16.71
C SER A 171 2.41 3.63 -15.19
N LYS A 172 3.56 3.30 -14.62
CA LYS A 172 3.79 3.36 -13.17
C LYS A 172 5.14 3.99 -12.90
N ILE A 173 5.20 4.72 -11.79
CA ILE A 173 6.45 5.24 -11.24
C ILE A 173 6.76 4.41 -10.00
N PRO A 174 7.97 3.85 -9.87
CA PRO A 174 8.35 3.08 -8.70
C PRO A 174 8.48 3.99 -7.47
N LEU A 175 7.70 3.68 -6.44
CA LEU A 175 7.80 4.27 -5.11
C LEU A 175 8.51 3.27 -4.19
N GLN A 176 9.69 3.64 -3.70
CA GLN A 176 10.47 2.84 -2.79
C GLN A 176 10.37 3.39 -1.36
N PHE A 177 10.06 2.49 -0.44
CA PHE A 177 10.15 2.72 0.99
C PHE A 177 11.36 1.99 1.55
N THR A 178 12.09 2.65 2.45
CA THR A 178 13.16 2.03 3.25
C THR A 178 12.86 2.28 4.71
N THR A 179 12.69 1.19 5.45
CA THR A 179 12.36 1.20 6.88
C THR A 179 13.64 0.89 7.66
N VAL A 180 14.10 1.85 8.47
CA VAL A 180 15.33 1.72 9.26
C VAL A 180 14.95 1.57 10.73
N GLY A 181 15.22 0.40 11.30
CA GLY A 181 15.07 0.14 12.72
C GLY A 181 16.22 0.74 13.52
N LEU A 182 15.91 1.61 14.47
CA LEU A 182 16.87 2.21 15.38
C LEU A 182 16.69 1.66 16.79
N LYS A 183 17.80 1.48 17.51
CA LYS A 183 17.75 1.03 18.92
C LYS A 183 17.24 2.10 19.87
N ASN A 184 17.37 3.38 19.49
CA ASN A 184 16.94 4.55 20.24
C ASN A 184 16.84 5.75 19.26
N TRP A 185 16.18 6.83 19.67
CA TRP A 185 15.99 8.05 18.85
C TRP A 185 16.46 9.33 19.52
N ARG A 186 17.46 9.23 20.41
CA ARG A 186 18.05 10.37 21.14
C ARG A 186 18.49 11.50 20.22
N ALA A 187 19.14 11.18 19.09
CA ALA A 187 19.62 12.19 18.14
C ALA A 187 18.47 13.03 17.55
N MET A 188 17.35 12.41 17.20
CA MET A 188 16.17 13.09 16.68
C MET A 188 15.53 13.96 17.77
N LYS A 189 15.49 13.47 19.01
CA LYS A 189 15.02 14.24 20.16
C LYS A 189 15.88 15.47 20.42
N GLU A 190 17.21 15.31 20.43
CA GLU A 190 18.18 16.39 20.66
C GLU A 190 18.09 17.47 19.58
N MET A 191 17.95 17.05 18.31
CA MET A 191 17.76 17.95 17.18
C MET A 191 16.36 18.56 17.10
N GLY A 192 15.38 18.03 17.83
CA GLY A 192 13.99 18.48 17.78
C GLY A 192 13.28 18.19 16.45
N ILE A 193 13.72 17.17 15.71
CA ILE A 193 13.19 16.81 14.39
C ILE A 193 12.46 15.46 14.41
N GLY A 194 11.34 15.39 13.71
CA GLY A 194 10.58 14.18 13.40
C GLY A 194 10.45 13.92 11.90
N MET A 195 10.89 14.87 11.06
CA MET A 195 11.00 14.71 9.62
C MET A 195 12.16 15.57 9.09
N ALA A 196 12.87 15.05 8.10
CA ALA A 196 13.88 15.77 7.34
C ALA A 196 13.66 15.54 5.84
N MET A 197 13.96 16.55 5.04
CA MET A 197 14.01 16.44 3.58
C MET A 197 15.46 16.44 3.12
N SER A 198 15.76 15.66 2.08
CA SER A 198 17.09 15.58 1.47
C SER A 198 16.98 15.68 -0.05
N PRO A 199 16.66 16.88 -0.58
CA PRO A 199 16.53 17.08 -2.02
C PRO A 199 17.78 16.62 -2.78
N GLY A 200 17.59 16.04 -3.96
CA GLY A 200 18.68 15.53 -4.81
C GLY A 200 19.33 14.23 -4.34
N ASN A 201 18.90 13.66 -3.21
CA ASN A 201 19.33 12.33 -2.76
C ASN A 201 18.27 11.27 -3.09
N ILE A 202 18.65 9.99 -3.02
CA ILE A 202 17.74 8.85 -3.26
C ILE A 202 16.53 8.94 -2.32
N HIS A 203 16.76 9.01 -1.00
CA HIS A 203 15.68 9.20 -0.04
C HIS A 203 15.38 10.67 0.16
N GLN A 204 14.35 11.15 -0.54
CA GLN A 204 13.99 12.57 -0.56
C GLN A 204 13.31 13.02 0.73
N ALA A 205 12.56 12.13 1.38
CA ALA A 205 11.89 12.41 2.66
C ALA A 205 12.19 11.30 3.67
N VAL A 206 12.62 11.70 4.87
CA VAL A 206 12.89 10.81 6.01
C VAL A 206 12.02 11.25 7.16
N GLY A 207 11.11 10.39 7.60
CA GLY A 207 10.21 10.64 8.73
C GLY A 207 10.43 9.63 9.85
N MET A 208 10.25 10.07 11.09
CA MET A 208 9.97 9.14 12.18
C MET A 208 8.57 8.53 11.97
N ASP A 209 8.38 7.32 12.49
CA ASP A 209 7.09 6.64 12.44
C ASP A 209 5.96 7.45 13.11
N PHE A 210 4.73 7.24 12.66
CA PHE A 210 3.56 7.88 13.26
C PHE A 210 3.33 7.33 14.67
N PRO A 211 3.10 8.17 15.69
CA PRO A 211 2.92 7.71 17.06
C PRO A 211 1.49 7.18 17.28
N ILE A 212 1.17 6.01 16.71
CA ILE A 212 -0.15 5.39 16.82
C ILE A 212 -0.14 4.28 17.86
N SER A 213 -1.02 4.38 18.87
CA SER A 213 -1.37 3.28 19.77
C SER A 213 -2.80 2.81 19.45
N MET A 214 -3.01 1.50 19.39
CA MET A 214 -4.32 0.91 19.10
C MET A 214 -4.37 -0.55 19.53
N GLY A 215 -5.44 -0.96 20.20
CA GLY A 215 -5.67 -2.40 20.42
C GLY A 215 -4.61 -3.13 21.24
N GLY A 216 -3.91 -2.41 22.13
CA GLY A 216 -2.78 -2.93 22.90
C GLY A 216 -1.42 -2.79 22.21
N TYR A 217 -1.37 -2.37 20.93
CA TYR A 217 -0.14 -1.87 20.32
C TYR A 217 0.16 -0.48 20.87
N GLU A 218 1.41 -0.24 21.24
CA GLU A 218 1.89 1.02 21.78
C GLU A 218 3.03 1.56 20.93
N TYR A 219 2.93 2.82 20.51
CA TYR A 219 4.04 3.49 19.83
C TYR A 219 5.24 3.73 20.76
N THR A 220 6.40 4.05 20.18
CA THR A 220 7.65 4.34 20.91
C THR A 220 7.52 5.56 21.84
N LYS A 221 7.87 5.41 23.13
CA LYS A 221 7.49 6.41 24.16
C LYS A 221 8.62 7.37 24.51
N THR A 222 9.82 6.85 24.69
CA THR A 222 10.99 7.59 25.20
C THR A 222 12.13 7.55 24.19
N PRO A 223 13.03 8.55 24.16
CA PRO A 223 14.19 8.56 23.29
C PRO A 223 15.11 7.35 23.42
N ASP A 224 15.02 6.61 24.53
CA ASP A 224 15.77 5.37 24.79
C ASP A 224 15.13 4.12 24.19
N ASP A 225 13.85 4.19 23.82
CA ASP A 225 13.12 3.09 23.21
C ASP A 225 13.46 2.96 21.72
N PRO A 226 13.40 1.73 21.15
CA PRO A 226 13.54 1.53 19.73
C PRO A 226 12.51 2.33 18.91
N CYS A 227 12.89 2.75 17.72
CA CYS A 227 11.98 3.41 16.80
C CYS A 227 12.26 3.00 15.35
N ILE A 228 11.39 3.46 14.44
CA ILE A 228 11.53 3.28 13.01
C ILE A 228 11.68 4.64 12.34
N LEU A 229 12.58 4.71 11.35
CA LEU A 229 12.58 5.76 10.35
C LEU A 229 12.00 5.22 9.04
N HIS A 230 11.07 5.95 8.45
CA HIS A 230 10.54 5.72 7.12
C HIS A 230 11.20 6.68 6.14
N MET A 231 11.94 6.12 5.19
CA MET A 231 12.60 6.87 4.13
C MET A 231 11.87 6.58 2.82
N ARG A 232 11.48 7.64 2.10
CA ARG A 232 10.70 7.56 0.86
C ARG A 232 11.51 8.08 -0.31
N CYS A 233 11.42 7.35 -1.42
CA CYS A 233 12.04 7.69 -2.69
C CYS A 233 11.04 7.41 -3.81
N CYS A 234 10.89 8.34 -4.72
CA CYS A 234 10.30 8.06 -6.01
C CYS A 234 11.40 8.16 -7.06
N PHE A 235 11.69 7.08 -7.76
CA PHE A 235 12.72 7.13 -8.79
C PHE A 235 12.13 7.80 -10.03
N LEU A 236 12.66 8.98 -10.32
CA LEU A 236 12.45 9.63 -11.60
C LEU A 236 13.61 9.23 -12.50
N GLY A 237 13.36 8.26 -13.38
CA GLY A 237 14.28 7.87 -14.44
C GLY A 237 13.87 8.49 -15.78
N GLU A 238 14.85 8.69 -16.67
CA GLU A 238 14.57 9.09 -18.06
C GLU A 238 13.94 7.95 -18.89
N THR A 239 13.92 6.72 -18.34
CA THR A 239 13.37 5.54 -19.02
C THR A 239 11.95 5.25 -18.51
N VAL A 240 10.98 5.33 -19.41
CA VAL A 240 9.58 4.97 -19.13
C VAL A 240 9.48 3.49 -18.80
N GLY A 241 8.99 3.16 -17.59
CA GLY A 241 8.68 1.78 -17.18
C GLY A 241 9.86 0.98 -16.60
N ALA A 242 10.97 1.63 -16.25
CA ALA A 242 12.10 1.02 -15.54
C ALA A 242 11.99 1.18 -14.02
#